data_AF-A0A966IBK4-F1
#
_entry.id   AF-A0A966IBK4-F1
#
_cell.length_a   1.000
_cell.length_b   1.000
_cell.length_c   1.000
_cell.angle_alpha   90.00
_cell.angle_beta   90.00
_cell.angle_gamma   90.00
#
_symmetry.space_group_name_H-M   'P 1'
#
loop_
_entity.id
_entity.type
_entity.pdbx_description
1 polymer ?
#
loop_
_entity_poly.entity_id
_entity_poly.type
_entity_poly.pdbx_seq_one_letter_code
_entity_poly.pdbx_strand_id
1 'polypeptide(L)'
;KIDKNFSYYFNLKFKSKSFLSNILEIWVNLRSKVFDLPYGDQGLLIHRDLLTSIGGFPNLPIMEDVALAGKLKSKFKPLKIVAQTSAKKYHNKGWVRQSLINLSILIRFKLGQDADFLYNLYYKS
;
A
#
# COMPACT_ATOMS: atom_id res chain seq x y z
N LYS A 1 -10.09 21.82 2.24
CA LYS A 1 -10.89 21.23 3.35
C LYS A 1 -10.93 19.72 3.12
N ILE A 2 -10.57 18.90 4.10
CA ILE A 2 -10.61 17.42 3.99
C ILE A 2 -12.07 16.99 4.11
N ASP A 3 -12.55 16.19 3.15
CA ASP A 3 -13.90 15.64 3.15
C ASP A 3 -13.92 14.37 3.99
N LYS A 4 -14.78 14.34 5.01
CA LYS A 4 -14.87 13.23 5.98
C LYS A 4 -15.36 11.93 5.35
N ASN A 5 -16.00 12.00 4.18
CA ASN A 5 -16.53 10.86 3.46
C ASN A 5 -15.49 10.17 2.57
N PHE A 6 -14.31 10.78 2.38
CA PHE A 6 -13.24 10.24 1.57
C PHE A 6 -12.04 9.83 2.42
N SER A 7 -11.36 8.81 1.93
CA SER A 7 -10.03 8.43 2.36
C SER A 7 -9.00 9.02 1.41
N TYR A 8 -7.81 9.25 1.94
CA TYR A 8 -6.74 9.91 1.23
C TYR A 8 -5.47 9.06 1.31
N TYR A 9 -4.60 9.18 0.30
CA TYR A 9 -3.30 8.51 0.29
C TYR A 9 -2.22 9.46 -0.20
N PHE A 10 -0.99 9.30 0.27
CA PHE A 10 0.14 10.09 -0.22
C PHE A 10 0.71 9.46 -1.49
N ASN A 11 1.29 10.28 -2.36
CA ASN A 11 2.03 9.77 -3.50
C ASN A 11 3.34 9.17 -3.00
N LEU A 12 3.71 8.00 -3.52
CA LEU A 12 4.96 7.36 -3.14
C LEU A 12 6.14 8.00 -3.88
N LYS A 13 7.25 8.21 -3.15
CA LYS A 13 8.56 8.48 -3.73
C LYS A 13 9.65 7.77 -2.94
N PHE A 14 10.58 7.12 -3.64
CA PHE A 14 11.72 6.51 -2.99
C PHE A 14 12.86 7.52 -2.83
N LYS A 15 13.59 7.44 -1.72
CA LYS A 15 14.86 8.13 -1.54
C LYS A 15 15.97 7.38 -2.29
N SER A 16 15.90 7.37 -3.62
CA SER A 16 16.88 6.74 -4.51
C SER A 16 17.06 7.56 -5.80
N LYS A 17 18.22 7.43 -6.44
CA LYS A 17 18.49 8.00 -7.78
C LYS A 17 18.36 6.96 -8.91
N SER A 18 17.91 5.75 -8.58
CA SER A 18 17.80 4.65 -9.54
C SER A 18 16.69 4.89 -10.56
N PHE A 19 16.93 4.62 -11.85
CA PHE A 19 15.87 4.69 -12.87
C PHE A 19 14.70 3.73 -12.56
N LEU A 20 15.00 2.57 -11.98
CA LEU A 20 13.98 1.60 -11.58
C LEU A 20 13.09 2.11 -10.44
N SER A 21 13.57 3.03 -9.59
CA SER A 21 12.73 3.62 -8.55
C SER A 21 11.65 4.50 -9.17
N ASN A 22 12.00 5.32 -10.16
CA ASN A 22 11.07 6.18 -10.88
C ASN A 22 9.98 5.35 -11.58
N ILE A 23 10.35 4.25 -12.24
CA ILE A 23 9.39 3.34 -12.88
C ILE A 23 8.41 2.78 -11.84
N LEU A 24 8.90 2.29 -10.70
CA LEU A 24 8.03 1.74 -9.66
C LEU A 24 7.14 2.80 -9.01
N GLU A 25 7.64 4.00 -8.78
CA GLU A 25 6.83 5.12 -8.28
C GLU A 25 5.65 5.41 -9.21
N ILE A 26 5.90 5.46 -10.52
CA ILE A 26 4.85 5.65 -11.53
C ILE A 26 3.84 4.51 -11.47
N TRP A 27 4.30 3.25 -11.46
CA TRP A 27 3.40 2.09 -11.40
C TRP A 27 2.57 2.05 -10.13
N VAL A 28 3.16 2.33 -8.97
CA VAL A 28 2.46 2.35 -7.68
C VAL A 28 1.41 3.45 -7.66
N ASN A 29 1.77 4.68 -8.05
CA ASN A 29 0.83 5.78 -8.06
C ASN A 29 -0.28 5.59 -9.11
N LEU A 30 0.04 5.03 -10.29
CA LEU A 30 -0.95 4.70 -11.32
C LEU A 30 -1.92 3.63 -10.84
N ARG A 31 -1.41 2.54 -10.24
CA ARG A 31 -2.24 1.46 -9.72
C ARG A 31 -3.18 1.96 -8.63
N SER A 32 -2.70 2.80 -7.71
CA SER A 32 -3.56 3.37 -6.66
C SER A 32 -4.66 4.28 -7.23
N LYS A 33 -4.40 4.96 -8.34
CA LYS A 33 -5.38 5.79 -9.04
C LYS A 33 -6.39 4.99 -9.86
N VAL A 34 -5.98 3.87 -10.47
CA VAL A 34 -6.82 3.08 -11.39
C VAL A 34 -7.61 2.00 -10.66
N PHE A 35 -7.03 1.39 -9.63
CA PHE A 35 -7.63 0.25 -8.91
C PHE A 35 -8.06 0.59 -7.48
N ASP A 36 -7.98 1.86 -7.07
CA ASP A 36 -8.28 2.32 -5.70
C ASP A 36 -7.62 1.46 -4.62
N LEU A 37 -6.37 1.07 -4.88
CA LEU A 37 -5.63 0.16 -4.03
C LEU A 37 -4.34 0.80 -3.51
N PRO A 38 -4.42 1.94 -2.78
CA PRO A 38 -3.28 2.46 -2.07
C PRO A 38 -2.95 1.56 -0.86
N TYR A 39 -1.70 1.14 -0.75
CA TYR A 39 -1.23 0.32 0.37
C TYR A 39 0.29 0.43 0.55
N GLY A 40 0.78 -0.08 1.67
CA GLY A 40 2.17 -0.10 2.06
C GLY A 40 2.72 1.30 2.26
N ASP A 41 3.85 1.57 1.61
CA ASP A 41 4.69 2.76 1.80
C ASP A 41 4.02 4.10 1.40
N GLN A 42 2.82 4.08 0.79
CA GLN A 42 2.08 5.28 0.45
C GLN A 42 1.49 5.98 1.68
N GLY A 43 1.12 5.24 2.73
CA GLY A 43 0.40 5.79 3.88
C GLY A 43 -1.02 6.26 3.55
N LEU A 44 -1.93 6.10 4.50
CA LEU A 44 -3.34 6.46 4.37
C LEU A 44 -3.73 7.54 5.38
N LEU A 45 -4.57 8.48 4.96
CA LEU A 45 -5.19 9.49 5.83
C LEU A 45 -6.70 9.33 5.76
N ILE A 46 -7.30 8.95 6.87
CA ILE A 46 -8.72 8.58 6.97
C ILE A 46 -9.33 9.33 8.15
N HIS A 47 -10.52 9.89 7.96
CA HIS A 47 -11.24 10.53 9.06
C HIS A 47 -11.65 9.47 10.10
N ARG A 48 -11.54 9.79 11.39
CA ARG A 48 -11.86 8.85 12.49
C ARG A 48 -13.27 8.28 12.36
N ASP A 49 -14.28 9.12 12.16
CA ASP A 49 -15.67 8.66 12.02
C ASP A 49 -15.86 7.67 10.86
N LEU A 50 -15.18 7.91 9.72
CA LEU A 50 -15.21 6.98 8.58
C LEU A 50 -14.56 5.65 8.96
N LEU A 51 -13.38 5.69 9.59
CA LEU A 51 -12.69 4.49 10.07
C LEU A 51 -13.55 3.70 11.06
N THR A 52 -14.19 4.36 12.02
CA THR A 52 -15.09 3.72 12.99
C THR A 52 -16.30 3.09 12.30
N SER A 53 -16.91 3.78 11.32
CA SER A 53 -18.08 3.26 10.58
C SER A 53 -17.82 1.98 9.79
N ILE A 54 -16.57 1.71 9.40
CA ILE A 54 -16.18 0.46 8.71
C ILE A 54 -15.63 -0.61 9.66
N GLY A 55 -15.80 -0.43 10.98
CA GLY A 55 -15.36 -1.36 12.01
C GLY A 55 -13.89 -1.23 12.42
N GLY A 56 -13.28 -0.07 12.19
CA GLY A 56 -11.92 0.23 12.64
C GLY A 56 -10.82 -0.31 11.72
N PHE A 57 -9.59 -0.21 12.22
CA PHE A 57 -8.40 -0.69 11.52
C PHE A 57 -8.28 -2.22 11.64
N PRO A 58 -8.10 -2.97 10.54
CA PRO A 58 -7.94 -4.42 10.60
C PRO A 58 -6.74 -4.84 11.46
N ASN A 59 -6.97 -5.76 12.40
CA ASN A 59 -5.88 -6.38 13.15
C ASN A 59 -5.32 -7.57 12.36
N LEU A 60 -4.48 -7.28 11.36
CA LEU A 60 -3.78 -8.27 10.55
C LEU A 60 -2.26 -8.05 10.67
N PRO A 61 -1.44 -9.12 10.65
CA PRO A 61 0.02 -9.00 10.74
C PRO A 61 0.66 -8.45 9.45
N ILE A 62 -0.04 -8.59 8.31
CA ILE A 62 0.35 -8.07 7.01
C ILE A 62 -0.91 -7.87 6.16
N MET A 63 -0.86 -6.95 5.20
CA MET A 63 -1.96 -6.63 4.28
C MET A 63 -3.18 -6.00 4.98
N GLU A 64 -2.99 -5.48 6.19
CA GLU A 64 -3.96 -4.71 6.96
C GLU A 64 -4.51 -3.51 6.17
N ASP A 65 -3.64 -2.79 5.46
CA ASP A 65 -3.99 -1.65 4.62
C ASP A 65 -4.70 -2.06 3.32
N VAL A 66 -4.40 -3.24 2.76
CA VAL A 66 -5.17 -3.79 1.62
C VAL A 66 -6.59 -4.19 2.06
N ALA A 67 -6.71 -4.83 3.23
CA ALA A 67 -8.01 -5.16 3.81
C ALA A 67 -8.82 -3.89 4.12
N LEU A 68 -8.16 -2.87 4.67
CA LEU A 68 -8.77 -1.57 4.94
C LEU A 68 -9.23 -0.88 3.65
N ALA A 69 -8.40 -0.87 2.60
CA ALA A 69 -8.77 -0.31 1.30
C ALA A 69 -10.00 -1.01 0.70
N GLY A 70 -10.07 -2.34 0.83
CA GLY A 70 -11.26 -3.11 0.43
C GLY A 70 -12.53 -2.69 1.17
N LYS A 71 -12.45 -2.46 2.49
CA LYS A 71 -13.58 -1.98 3.31
C LYS A 71 -14.03 -0.56 2.93
N LEU A 72 -13.11 0.29 2.47
CA LEU A 72 -13.35 1.68 2.06
C LEU A 72 -14.01 1.83 0.67
N LYS A 73 -14.14 0.73 -0.10
CA LYS A 73 -14.91 0.64 -1.35
C LYS A 73 -14.69 1.82 -2.31
N SER A 74 -13.44 2.08 -2.69
CA SER A 74 -13.10 3.07 -3.74
C SER A 74 -13.34 4.55 -3.42
N LYS A 75 -13.47 4.95 -2.16
CA LYS A 75 -13.54 6.37 -1.79
C LYS A 75 -12.16 6.98 -1.55
N PHE A 76 -11.24 6.86 -2.51
CA PHE A 76 -9.88 7.38 -2.37
C PHE A 76 -9.62 8.66 -3.18
N LYS A 77 -8.88 9.59 -2.58
CA LYS A 77 -8.36 10.80 -3.25
C LYS A 77 -6.85 10.92 -3.01
N PRO A 78 -6.03 11.16 -4.04
CA PRO A 78 -4.61 11.40 -3.84
C PRO A 78 -4.38 12.73 -3.13
N LEU A 79 -3.46 12.75 -2.16
CA LEU A 79 -2.91 13.98 -1.61
C LEU A 79 -1.83 14.51 -2.55
N LYS A 80 -1.77 15.82 -2.75
CA LYS A 80 -0.63 16.49 -3.43
C LYS A 80 0.59 16.58 -2.51
N ILE A 81 0.83 15.52 -1.73
CA ILE A 81 1.91 15.39 -0.75
C ILE A 81 2.57 14.03 -1.02
N VAL A 82 3.90 14.01 -0.91
CA VAL A 82 4.71 12.83 -1.17
C VAL A 82 5.13 12.20 0.15
N ALA A 83 4.87 10.90 0.31
CA ALA A 83 5.51 10.08 1.33
C ALA A 83 6.85 9.60 0.78
N GLN A 84 7.95 10.13 1.33
CA GLN A 84 9.29 9.72 0.92
C GLN A 84 9.75 8.53 1.77
N THR A 85 9.99 7.39 1.13
CA THR A 85 10.38 6.16 1.83
C THR A 85 11.78 5.66 1.44
N SER A 86 12.37 4.85 2.31
CA SER A 86 13.69 4.28 2.08
C SER A 86 13.64 3.18 1.02
N ALA A 87 14.53 3.26 0.02
CA ALA A 87 14.68 2.21 -0.99
C ALA A 87 15.56 1.03 -0.52
N LYS A 88 15.96 0.96 0.75
CA LYS A 88 16.96 0.00 1.24
C LYS A 88 16.61 -1.46 0.89
N LYS A 89 15.35 -1.85 1.03
CA LYS A 89 14.89 -3.22 0.71
C LYS A 89 15.08 -3.56 -0.77
N TYR A 90 14.75 -2.61 -1.65
CA TYR A 90 14.91 -2.75 -3.10
C TYR A 90 16.39 -2.73 -3.53
N HIS A 91 17.23 -1.95 -2.86
CA HIS A 91 18.68 -1.99 -3.08
C HIS A 91 19.30 -3.33 -2.66
N ASN A 92 18.90 -3.88 -1.53
CA ASN A 92 19.47 -5.13 -1.01
C ASN A 92 18.98 -6.38 -1.75
N LYS A 93 17.67 -6.47 -2.05
CA LYS A 93 17.05 -7.66 -2.67
C LYS A 93 16.94 -7.56 -4.20
N GLY A 94 17.21 -6.41 -4.78
CA GLY A 94 17.01 -6.11 -6.19
C GLY A 94 15.59 -5.60 -6.48
N TRP A 95 15.49 -4.59 -7.34
CA TRP A 95 14.24 -3.87 -7.62
C TRP A 95 13.13 -4.77 -8.18
N VAL A 96 13.46 -5.60 -9.16
CA VAL A 96 12.51 -6.51 -9.80
C VAL A 96 12.08 -7.62 -8.84
N ARG A 97 13.04 -8.28 -8.17
CA ARG A 97 12.76 -9.38 -7.25
C ARG A 97 11.86 -8.93 -6.10
N GLN A 98 12.16 -7.79 -5.47
CA GLN A 98 11.32 -7.28 -4.39
C GLN A 98 9.91 -6.92 -4.88
N SER A 99 9.78 -6.39 -6.10
CA SER A 99 8.47 -6.07 -6.69
C SER A 99 7.64 -7.31 -6.96
N LEU A 100 8.25 -8.39 -7.47
CA LEU A 100 7.59 -9.67 -7.68
C LEU A 100 7.15 -10.33 -6.38
N ILE A 101 7.97 -10.25 -5.32
CA ILE A 101 7.59 -10.72 -3.98
C ILE A 101 6.35 -9.94 -3.50
N ASN A 102 6.38 -8.61 -3.55
CA ASN A 102 5.24 -7.78 -3.12
C ASN A 102 3.97 -8.10 -3.91
N LEU A 103 4.07 -8.29 -5.22
CA LEU A 103 2.94 -8.65 -6.08
C LEU A 103 2.39 -10.05 -5.75
N SER A 104 3.27 -11.03 -5.55
CA SER A 104 2.89 -12.39 -5.15
C SER A 104 2.11 -12.42 -3.84
N ILE A 105 2.60 -11.72 -2.80
CA ILE A 105 1.88 -11.64 -1.51
C ILE A 105 0.53 -10.95 -1.69
N LEU A 106 0.46 -9.86 -2.46
CA LEU A 106 -0.81 -9.18 -2.73
C LEU A 106 -1.84 -10.12 -3.41
N ILE A 107 -1.43 -10.84 -4.46
CA ILE A 107 -2.30 -11.75 -5.19
C ILE A 107 -2.80 -12.86 -4.27
N ARG A 108 -1.89 -13.48 -3.50
CA ARG A 108 -2.23 -14.55 -2.55
C ARG A 108 -3.21 -14.07 -1.48
N PHE A 109 -3.00 -12.88 -0.94
CA PHE A 109 -3.94 -12.28 0.01
C PHE A 109 -5.32 -12.07 -0.62
N LYS A 110 -5.38 -11.54 -1.85
CA LYS A 110 -6.65 -11.38 -2.58
C LYS A 110 -7.34 -12.70 -2.90
N LEU A 111 -6.60 -13.80 -3.02
CA LEU A 111 -7.14 -15.15 -3.18
C LEU A 111 -7.61 -15.78 -1.86
N GLY A 112 -7.54 -15.05 -0.73
CA GLY A 112 -8.01 -15.51 0.57
C GLY A 112 -6.99 -16.29 1.37
N GLN A 113 -5.70 -16.24 1.00
CA GLN A 113 -4.65 -16.86 1.79
C GLN A 113 -4.48 -16.16 3.14
N ASP A 114 -4.28 -16.95 4.19
CA ASP A 114 -4.13 -16.49 5.57
C ASP A 114 -3.00 -15.47 5.76
N ALA A 115 -3.27 -14.42 6.54
CA ALA A 115 -2.35 -13.30 6.74
C ALA A 115 -1.14 -13.69 7.59
N ASP A 116 -1.30 -14.56 8.60
CA ASP A 116 -0.17 -15.03 9.42
C ASP A 116 0.80 -15.88 8.59
N PHE A 117 0.28 -16.73 7.69
CA PHE A 117 1.11 -17.45 6.73
C PHE A 117 1.88 -16.48 5.82
N LEU A 118 1.21 -15.47 5.26
CA LEU A 118 1.83 -14.49 4.36
C LEU A 118 2.88 -13.63 5.08
N TYR A 119 2.65 -13.29 6.34
CA TYR A 119 3.61 -12.56 7.17
C TYR A 119 4.90 -13.37 7.30
N ASN A 120 4.78 -14.64 7.66
CA ASN A 120 5.92 -15.55 7.76
C ASN A 120 6.66 -15.66 6.42
N LEU A 121 5.94 -15.84 5.30
CA LEU A 121 6.54 -15.91 3.98
C LEU A 121 7.27 -14.62 3.61
N TYR A 122 6.72 -13.45 3.92
CA TYR A 122 7.29 -12.16 3.52
C TYR A 122 8.53 -11.76 4.34
N TYR A 123 8.54 -12.06 5.64
CA TYR A 123 9.62 -11.66 6.55
C TYR A 123 10.69 -12.73 6.79
N LYS A 124 10.39 -14.02 6.55
CA LYS A 124 11.37 -15.11 6.65
C LYS A 124 12.08 -15.45 5.32
N SER A 125 11.68 -14.81 4.21
CA SER A 125 12.35 -14.88 2.89
C SER A 125 13.35 -13.74 2.68
#